data_AF-A0A2T5HYH4-F1
#
_entry.id   AF-A0A2T5HYH4-F1
#
_cell.length_a   1.000
_cell.length_b   1.000
_cell.length_c   1.000
_cell.angle_alpha   90.00
_cell.angle_beta   90.00
_cell.angle_gamma   90.00
#
_symmetry.space_group_name_H-M   'P 1'
#
loop_
_entity.id
_entity.type
_entity.pdbx_description
1 polymer ?
#
loop_
_entity_poly.entity_id
_entity_poly.type
_entity_poly.pdbx_seq_one_letter_code
_entity_poly.pdbx_strand_id
1 'polypeptide(L)'
;MTQHTPSNIQMPRVDDRPVWDVVFAVYGYPALLLAHRLKVFALLEDNPRTLTEICDALNIKPRPAEVILTVATALGFLSLQQERYALTAVAEEYLLQKSPNYFGFLWDLMIDNYQVCSITSLEKAVMTDSPQTYGGGDIYQSHEEQVELLHRFTSGMHSMSMASALIWPGVLDFSRHRMMLDIGGSSGAHSIGATLRLPDLQAIVLDFPQVCEVAEGYIVEYNLQERIKTCGANIWNDHWPSADLHFFSNMYHDWPPEKCHFLTAKSFRYLESGGRIVIHEMLCNDDKTGPFAPAAFGMMMMGWTEGKQYSGLELSTMLKEIGFEDIQIHKASGYYSIVTGRKP
;
A
#
# COMPACT_ATOMS: atom_id res chain seq x y z
N MET A 1 -24.22 6.99 -59.81
CA MET A 1 -24.68 6.93 -58.41
C MET A 1 -24.34 5.55 -57.88
N THR A 2 -23.19 5.40 -57.22
CA THR A 2 -22.77 4.16 -56.57
C THR A 2 -23.56 4.01 -55.27
N GLN A 3 -24.47 3.03 -55.24
CA GLN A 3 -25.19 2.63 -54.03
C GLN A 3 -24.19 2.04 -53.05
N HIS A 4 -23.88 2.76 -51.98
CA HIS A 4 -23.19 2.18 -50.83
C HIS A 4 -24.14 1.22 -50.13
N THR A 5 -23.93 -0.07 -50.31
CA THR A 5 -24.54 -1.11 -49.48
C THR A 5 -24.17 -0.80 -48.02
N PRO A 6 -25.14 -0.66 -47.09
CA PRO A 6 -24.80 -0.40 -45.70
C PRO A 6 -23.90 -1.53 -45.20
N SER A 7 -22.75 -1.14 -44.63
CA SER A 7 -21.80 -2.04 -43.98
C SER A 7 -22.56 -2.93 -43.00
N ASN A 8 -22.22 -4.21 -42.96
CA ASN A 8 -22.92 -5.25 -42.21
C ASN A 8 -22.88 -4.96 -40.69
N ILE A 9 -23.81 -4.15 -40.18
CA ILE A 9 -23.93 -3.81 -38.75
C ILE A 9 -24.45 -5.05 -38.02
N GLN A 10 -23.61 -5.65 -37.17
CA GLN A 10 -23.97 -6.78 -36.33
C GLN A 10 -24.27 -6.33 -34.90
N MET A 11 -25.23 -7.00 -34.27
CA MET A 11 -25.51 -6.81 -32.85
C MET A 11 -24.30 -7.22 -31.99
N PRO A 12 -23.95 -6.45 -30.95
CA PRO A 12 -22.93 -6.86 -29.99
C PRO A 12 -23.26 -8.22 -29.38
N ARG A 13 -22.25 -9.08 -29.23
CA ARG A 13 -22.40 -10.41 -28.62
C ARG A 13 -22.28 -10.40 -27.10
N VAL A 14 -21.72 -9.33 -26.55
CA VAL A 14 -21.45 -9.15 -25.12
C VAL A 14 -21.71 -7.71 -24.75
N ASP A 15 -21.86 -7.50 -23.45
CA ASP A 15 -22.03 -6.20 -22.82
C ASP A 15 -20.72 -5.39 -22.87
N ASP A 16 -20.82 -4.09 -23.18
CA ASP A 16 -19.68 -3.18 -23.27
C ASP A 16 -19.32 -2.52 -21.93
N ARG A 17 -20.06 -2.80 -20.85
CA ARG A 17 -19.80 -2.29 -19.49
C ARG A 17 -18.33 -2.33 -19.07
N PRO A 18 -17.57 -3.43 -19.23
CA PRO A 18 -16.15 -3.45 -18.82
C PRO A 18 -15.29 -2.41 -19.55
N VAL A 19 -15.63 -2.07 -20.80
CA VAL A 19 -14.93 -1.01 -21.56
C VAL A 19 -15.27 0.36 -20.99
N TRP A 20 -16.54 0.58 -20.64
CA TRP A 20 -16.98 1.81 -20.00
C TRP A 20 -16.41 1.98 -18.60
N ASP A 21 -16.27 0.91 -17.81
CA ASP A 21 -15.69 0.97 -16.46
C ASP A 21 -14.24 1.49 -16.49
N VAL A 22 -13.45 1.15 -17.52
CA VAL A 22 -12.11 1.71 -17.74
C VAL A 22 -12.17 3.22 -18.00
N VAL A 23 -13.13 3.67 -18.81
CA VAL A 23 -13.34 5.10 -19.08
C VAL A 23 -13.82 5.84 -17.84
N PHE A 24 -14.70 5.26 -17.04
CA PHE A 24 -15.20 5.91 -15.83
C PHE A 24 -14.20 5.91 -14.68
N ALA A 25 -13.25 4.95 -14.65
CA ALA A 25 -12.17 4.94 -13.67
C ALA A 25 -11.36 6.24 -13.68
N VAL A 26 -11.11 6.84 -14.86
CA VAL A 26 -10.36 8.13 -14.96
C VAL A 26 -11.12 9.33 -14.42
N TYR A 27 -12.41 9.19 -14.09
CA TYR A 27 -13.23 10.23 -13.46
C TYR A 27 -13.63 9.89 -12.02
N GLY A 28 -13.82 8.60 -11.71
CA GLY A 28 -14.11 8.11 -10.36
C GLY A 28 -12.94 8.31 -9.39
N TYR A 29 -11.74 7.89 -9.81
CA TYR A 29 -10.50 8.05 -9.04
C TYR A 29 -10.21 9.52 -8.66
N PRO A 30 -10.11 10.48 -9.60
CA PRO A 30 -9.78 11.85 -9.24
C PRO A 30 -10.91 12.54 -8.46
N ALA A 31 -12.18 12.15 -8.61
CA ALA A 31 -13.26 12.72 -7.82
C ALA A 31 -13.09 12.46 -6.31
N LEU A 32 -12.63 11.26 -5.93
CA LEU A 32 -12.37 10.89 -4.53
C LEU A 32 -11.13 11.58 -3.96
N LEU A 33 -10.07 11.64 -4.75
CA LEU A 33 -8.88 12.42 -4.38
C LEU A 33 -9.18 13.91 -4.23
N LEU A 34 -10.04 14.46 -5.09
CA LEU A 34 -10.51 15.84 -4.95
C LEU A 34 -11.42 16.03 -3.73
N ALA A 35 -12.32 15.09 -3.45
CA ALA A 35 -13.14 15.14 -2.23
C ALA A 35 -12.27 15.19 -0.97
N HIS A 36 -11.21 14.37 -0.94
CA HIS A 36 -10.19 14.39 0.11
C HIS A 36 -9.42 15.71 0.18
N ARG A 37 -8.89 16.19 -0.96
CA ARG A 37 -8.13 17.44 -1.04
C ARG A 37 -8.97 18.66 -0.63
N LEU A 38 -10.25 18.66 -0.99
CA LEU A 38 -11.23 19.69 -0.65
C LEU A 38 -11.81 19.52 0.75
N LYS A 39 -11.33 18.54 1.54
CA LYS A 39 -11.72 18.29 2.93
C LYS A 39 -13.21 17.99 3.09
N VAL A 40 -13.83 17.34 2.09
CA VAL A 40 -15.23 16.88 2.15
C VAL A 40 -15.43 15.91 3.32
N PHE A 41 -14.51 14.95 3.51
CA PHE A 41 -14.65 13.95 4.58
C PHE A 41 -14.52 14.57 5.98
N ALA A 42 -13.52 15.43 6.17
CA ALA A 42 -13.33 16.16 7.42
C ALA A 42 -14.53 17.07 7.76
N LEU A 43 -15.14 17.72 6.75
CA LEU A 43 -16.33 18.55 6.97
C LEU A 43 -17.55 17.76 7.49
N LEU A 44 -17.64 16.49 7.13
CA LEU A 44 -18.76 15.59 7.47
C LEU A 44 -18.48 14.74 8.72
N GLU A 45 -17.35 14.95 9.40
CA GLU A 45 -16.92 14.19 10.58
C GLU A 45 -17.95 14.22 11.72
N ASP A 46 -18.42 15.41 12.08
CA ASP A 46 -19.26 15.57 13.27
C ASP A 46 -20.74 15.33 12.97
N ASN A 47 -21.19 15.74 11.79
CA ASN A 47 -22.61 15.74 11.45
C ASN A 47 -22.82 15.57 9.94
N PRO A 48 -23.89 14.87 9.52
CA PRO A 48 -24.32 14.90 8.13
C PRO A 48 -24.61 16.34 7.69
N ARG A 49 -24.58 16.63 6.38
CA ARG A 49 -24.85 17.97 5.83
C ARG A 49 -25.62 17.92 4.52
N THR A 50 -26.44 18.93 4.26
CA THR A 50 -27.10 19.13 2.95
C THR A 50 -26.09 19.58 1.90
N LEU A 51 -26.45 19.46 0.61
CA LEU A 51 -25.64 19.97 -0.49
C LEU A 51 -25.31 21.47 -0.31
N THR A 52 -26.29 22.29 0.09
CA THR A 52 -26.10 23.73 0.31
C THR A 52 -25.12 24.00 1.44
N GLU A 53 -25.25 23.32 2.58
CA GLU A 53 -24.32 23.45 3.71
C GLU A 53 -22.88 23.09 3.32
N ILE A 54 -22.70 22.07 2.48
CA ILE A 54 -21.37 21.68 1.96
C ILE A 54 -20.83 22.73 0.98
N CYS A 55 -21.67 23.24 0.09
CA CYS A 55 -21.29 24.29 -0.86
C CYS A 55 -20.82 25.56 -0.15
N ASP A 56 -21.56 25.99 0.88
CA ASP A 56 -21.26 27.18 1.66
C ASP A 56 -19.96 27.00 2.46
N ALA A 57 -19.78 25.84 3.10
CA ALA A 57 -18.60 25.56 3.92
C ALA A 57 -17.30 25.42 3.09
N LEU A 58 -17.37 24.81 1.91
CA LEU A 58 -16.19 24.57 1.05
C LEU A 58 -15.99 25.65 -0.01
N ASN A 59 -16.91 26.62 -0.12
CA ASN A 59 -16.93 27.62 -1.19
C ASN A 59 -16.94 26.99 -2.60
N ILE A 60 -17.77 25.95 -2.79
CA ILE A 60 -17.93 25.21 -4.05
C ILE A 60 -19.33 25.47 -4.60
N LYS A 61 -19.47 25.61 -5.92
CA LYS A 61 -20.80 25.79 -6.54
C LYS A 61 -21.61 24.48 -6.50
N PRO A 62 -22.97 24.55 -6.54
CA PRO A 62 -23.82 23.36 -6.43
C PRO A 62 -23.49 22.24 -7.42
N ARG A 63 -23.32 22.57 -8.71
CA ARG A 63 -23.03 21.58 -9.76
C ARG A 63 -21.76 20.75 -9.50
N PRO A 64 -20.57 21.34 -9.28
CA PRO A 64 -19.37 20.55 -8.97
C PRO A 64 -19.45 19.80 -7.64
N ALA A 65 -20.08 20.37 -6.60
CA ALA A 65 -20.29 19.68 -5.33
C ALA A 65 -21.15 18.42 -5.52
N GLU A 66 -22.27 18.54 -6.23
CA GLU A 66 -23.18 17.42 -6.52
C GLU A 66 -22.48 16.28 -7.28
N VAL A 67 -21.64 16.59 -8.27
CA VAL A 67 -20.86 15.57 -9.00
C VAL A 67 -19.92 14.81 -8.07
N ILE A 68 -19.12 15.52 -7.26
CA ILE A 68 -18.15 14.89 -6.34
C ILE A 68 -18.87 14.03 -5.29
N LEU A 69 -19.93 14.57 -4.68
CA LEU A 69 -20.70 13.88 -3.66
C LEU A 69 -21.43 12.65 -4.22
N THR A 70 -21.93 12.73 -5.46
CA THR A 70 -22.56 11.59 -6.15
C THR A 70 -21.55 10.47 -6.36
N VAL A 71 -20.33 10.78 -6.82
CA VAL A 71 -19.28 9.76 -7.01
C VAL A 71 -18.85 9.16 -5.68
N ALA A 72 -18.61 9.98 -4.65
CA ALA A 72 -18.25 9.50 -3.32
C ALA A 72 -19.34 8.63 -2.69
N THR A 73 -20.62 8.94 -2.95
CA THR A 73 -21.76 8.12 -2.53
C THR A 73 -21.83 6.81 -3.32
N ALA A 74 -21.67 6.86 -4.64
CA ALA A 74 -21.72 5.68 -5.51
C ALA A 74 -20.57 4.68 -5.22
N LEU A 75 -19.40 5.19 -4.82
CA LEU A 75 -18.27 4.37 -4.39
C LEU A 75 -18.35 3.94 -2.91
N GLY A 76 -19.42 4.31 -2.19
CA GLY A 76 -19.70 3.84 -0.84
C GLY A 76 -18.92 4.55 0.28
N PHE A 77 -18.32 5.70 0.02
CA PHE A 77 -17.66 6.53 1.05
C PHE A 77 -18.62 7.48 1.74
N LEU A 78 -19.66 7.91 1.03
CA LEU A 78 -20.76 8.70 1.59
C LEU A 78 -22.07 7.93 1.48
N SER A 79 -23.04 8.32 2.31
CA SER A 79 -24.43 7.93 2.17
C SER A 79 -25.31 9.18 2.12
N LEU A 80 -26.42 9.12 1.38
CA LEU A 80 -27.39 10.21 1.30
C LEU A 80 -28.71 9.74 1.90
N GLN A 81 -29.12 10.36 3.00
CA GLN A 81 -30.39 10.08 3.68
C GLN A 81 -31.10 11.40 4.00
N GLN A 82 -32.38 11.51 3.66
CA GLN A 82 -33.18 12.72 3.91
C GLN A 82 -32.49 14.01 3.43
N GLU A 83 -31.89 13.98 2.24
CA GLU A 83 -31.14 15.09 1.62
C GLU A 83 -29.85 15.50 2.35
N ARG A 84 -29.36 14.68 3.30
CA ARG A 84 -28.11 14.91 4.03
C ARG A 84 -27.09 13.83 3.72
N TYR A 85 -25.90 14.27 3.33
CA TYR A 85 -24.73 13.43 3.14
C TYR A 85 -24.07 13.14 4.48
N ALA A 86 -23.75 11.87 4.73
CA ALA A 86 -23.02 11.41 5.91
C ALA A 86 -21.86 10.52 5.47
N LEU A 87 -20.80 10.44 6.30
CA LEU A 87 -19.75 9.45 6.10
C LEU A 87 -20.34 8.04 6.26
N THR A 88 -19.83 7.09 5.48
CA THR A 88 -20.01 5.66 5.79
C THR A 88 -18.93 5.21 6.76
N ALA A 89 -19.09 4.02 7.36
CA ALA A 89 -18.08 3.43 8.23
C ALA A 89 -16.70 3.33 7.56
N VAL A 90 -16.64 3.13 6.23
CA VAL A 90 -15.38 3.10 5.48
C VAL A 90 -14.71 4.48 5.50
N ALA A 91 -15.45 5.56 5.26
CA ALA A 91 -14.87 6.90 5.28
C ALA A 91 -14.53 7.38 6.70
N GLU A 92 -15.34 7.01 7.71
CA GLU A 92 -15.02 7.30 9.12
C GLU A 92 -13.72 6.61 9.55
N GLU A 93 -13.55 5.35 9.20
CA GLU A 93 -12.38 4.55 9.58
C GLU A 93 -11.11 4.97 8.84
N TYR A 94 -11.20 5.26 7.54
CA TYR A 94 -10.01 5.41 6.69
C TYR A 94 -9.77 6.84 6.20
N LEU A 95 -10.72 7.77 6.31
CA LEU A 95 -10.60 9.14 5.74
C LEU A 95 -10.73 10.26 6.77
N LEU A 96 -10.78 9.91 8.06
CA LEU A 96 -10.65 10.88 9.16
C LEU A 96 -9.26 10.80 9.79
N GLN A 97 -8.59 11.94 9.87
CA GLN A 97 -7.19 12.00 10.31
C GLN A 97 -6.98 11.56 11.78
N LYS A 98 -8.02 11.62 12.61
CA LYS A 98 -7.99 11.10 13.99
C LYS A 98 -7.94 9.57 14.08
N SER A 99 -8.27 8.87 13.00
CA SER A 99 -8.27 7.42 12.98
C SER A 99 -6.84 6.89 12.92
N PRO A 100 -6.46 5.88 13.73
CA PRO A 100 -5.17 5.20 13.59
C PRO A 100 -5.02 4.48 12.24
N ASN A 101 -6.13 4.23 11.53
CA ASN A 101 -6.15 3.61 10.21
C ASN A 101 -6.27 4.64 9.07
N TYR A 102 -6.00 5.92 9.34
CA TYR A 102 -6.12 6.98 8.35
C TYR A 102 -5.30 6.68 7.09
N PHE A 103 -5.99 6.60 5.96
CA PHE A 103 -5.44 6.26 4.65
C PHE A 103 -5.12 7.50 3.81
N GLY A 104 -5.49 8.70 4.29
CA GLY A 104 -5.42 9.93 3.53
C GLY A 104 -4.00 10.36 3.14
N PHE A 105 -2.95 9.98 3.88
CA PHE A 105 -1.58 10.32 3.48
C PHE A 105 -1.15 9.58 2.21
N LEU A 106 -1.67 8.36 1.96
CA LEU A 106 -1.44 7.69 0.69
C LEU A 106 -2.12 8.45 -0.45
N TRP A 107 -3.33 8.96 -0.23
CA TRP A 107 -4.04 9.76 -1.23
C TRP A 107 -3.35 11.09 -1.52
N ASP A 108 -2.79 11.74 -0.50
CA ASP A 108 -1.94 12.92 -0.68
C ASP A 108 -0.73 12.57 -1.56
N LEU A 109 -0.01 11.49 -1.25
CA LEU A 109 1.12 11.02 -2.06
C LEU A 109 0.74 10.76 -3.53
N MET A 110 -0.44 10.17 -3.77
CA MET A 110 -0.96 9.92 -5.12
C MET A 110 -1.32 11.22 -5.86
N ILE A 111 -1.84 12.22 -5.16
CA ILE A 111 -2.12 13.55 -5.74
C ILE A 111 -0.82 14.23 -6.15
N ASP A 112 0.18 14.20 -5.29
CA ASP A 112 1.47 14.88 -5.53
C ASP A 112 2.26 14.23 -6.66
N ASN A 113 2.17 12.90 -6.79
CA ASN A 113 2.92 12.11 -7.75
C ASN A 113 2.08 11.66 -8.95
N TYR A 114 0.97 12.33 -9.25
CA TYR A 114 0.07 11.95 -10.33
C TYR A 114 0.76 11.81 -11.71
N GLN A 115 1.85 12.55 -11.92
CA GLN A 115 2.66 12.51 -13.14
C GLN A 115 3.28 11.12 -13.39
N VAL A 116 3.67 10.41 -12.32
CA VAL A 116 4.25 9.07 -12.41
C VAL A 116 3.23 8.08 -12.98
N CYS A 117 1.96 8.22 -12.59
CA CYS A 117 0.86 7.38 -13.04
C CYS A 117 0.21 7.90 -14.34
N SER A 118 0.77 8.92 -15.00
CA SER A 118 0.26 9.39 -16.29
C SER A 118 0.49 8.35 -17.39
N ILE A 119 -0.37 8.35 -18.42
CA ILE A 119 -0.22 7.43 -19.57
C ILE A 119 1.17 7.58 -20.20
N THR A 120 1.64 8.81 -20.40
CA THR A 120 2.97 9.07 -20.99
C THR A 120 4.10 8.51 -20.14
N SER A 121 4.03 8.67 -18.81
CA SER A 121 5.02 8.12 -17.89
C SER A 121 5.00 6.59 -17.90
N LEU A 122 3.83 5.98 -17.74
CA LEU A 122 3.69 4.52 -17.71
C LEU A 122 4.05 3.87 -19.06
N GLU A 123 3.70 4.50 -20.19
CA GLU A 123 4.13 4.06 -21.52
C GLU A 123 5.64 4.04 -21.62
N LYS A 124 6.32 5.12 -21.18
CA LYS A 124 7.77 5.16 -21.16
C LYS A 124 8.34 4.05 -20.26
N ALA A 125 7.81 3.88 -19.06
CA ALA A 125 8.24 2.83 -18.12
C ALA A 125 8.19 1.44 -18.74
N VAL A 126 7.09 1.11 -19.42
CA VAL A 126 6.89 -0.17 -20.11
C VAL A 126 7.88 -0.33 -21.28
N MET A 127 8.08 0.73 -22.06
CA MET A 127 8.95 0.68 -23.24
C MET A 127 10.44 0.62 -22.88
N THR A 128 10.84 1.14 -21.71
CA THR A 128 12.23 1.18 -21.26
C THR A 128 12.56 0.19 -20.15
N ASP A 129 11.57 -0.56 -19.65
CA ASP A 129 11.69 -1.46 -18.49
C ASP A 129 12.37 -0.77 -17.30
N SER A 130 11.95 0.47 -17.00
CA SER A 130 12.55 1.26 -15.92
C SER A 130 11.59 2.25 -15.26
N PRO A 131 11.76 2.52 -13.94
CA PRO A 131 10.95 3.48 -13.21
C PRO A 131 11.01 4.89 -13.79
N GLN A 132 9.94 5.66 -13.60
CA GLN A 132 9.86 7.08 -14.00
C GLN A 132 9.76 8.03 -12.81
N THR A 133 9.60 7.49 -11.59
CA THR A 133 9.58 8.28 -10.37
C THR A 133 10.93 8.96 -10.16
N TYR A 134 10.91 10.21 -9.68
CA TYR A 134 12.10 11.01 -9.39
C TYR A 134 13.09 11.15 -10.57
N GLY A 135 12.59 11.07 -11.82
CA GLY A 135 13.35 11.44 -13.02
C GLY A 135 14.36 10.39 -13.51
N GLY A 136 14.36 9.17 -12.96
CA GLY A 136 15.24 8.08 -13.43
C GLY A 136 16.74 8.34 -13.24
N GLY A 137 17.11 9.23 -12.30
CA GLY A 137 18.48 9.61 -11.98
C GLY A 137 18.67 9.91 -10.49
N ASP A 138 19.91 9.76 -10.03
CA ASP A 138 20.32 9.86 -8.62
C ASP A 138 19.91 11.22 -8.00
N ILE A 139 19.26 11.14 -6.84
CA ILE A 139 18.32 12.11 -6.26
C ILE A 139 19.05 13.27 -5.53
N TYR A 140 19.99 13.95 -6.18
CA TYR A 140 20.73 15.05 -5.52
C TYR A 140 20.02 16.40 -5.69
N GLN A 141 18.96 16.60 -4.90
CA GLN A 141 18.45 17.93 -4.49
C GLN A 141 18.54 18.05 -2.96
N SER A 142 18.38 19.25 -2.42
CA SER A 142 18.88 19.66 -1.09
C SER A 142 18.43 18.77 0.09
N HIS A 143 19.21 18.75 1.17
CA HIS A 143 18.99 17.86 2.33
C HIS A 143 17.60 18.02 2.97
N GLU A 144 17.03 19.23 2.95
CA GLU A 144 15.69 19.51 3.52
C GLU A 144 14.55 19.00 2.62
N GLU A 145 14.65 19.17 1.30
CA GLU A 145 13.67 18.65 0.34
C GLU A 145 13.63 17.10 0.37
N GLN A 146 14.78 16.48 0.57
CA GLN A 146 14.88 15.02 0.75
C GLN A 146 14.20 14.55 2.05
N VAL A 147 14.37 15.30 3.15
CA VAL A 147 13.73 14.96 4.44
C VAL A 147 12.21 15.10 4.35
N GLU A 148 11.69 16.20 3.79
CA GLU A 148 10.23 16.35 3.64
C GLU A 148 9.64 15.26 2.72
N LEU A 149 10.32 14.95 1.61
CA LEU A 149 9.90 13.88 0.71
C LEU A 149 9.88 12.53 1.42
N LEU A 150 10.91 12.24 2.23
CA LEU A 150 11.01 11.02 3.02
C LEU A 150 9.86 10.90 4.03
N HIS A 151 9.56 11.97 4.77
CA HIS A 151 8.45 12.01 5.71
C HIS A 151 7.11 11.78 5.02
N ARG A 152 6.87 12.42 3.88
CA ARG A 152 5.63 12.26 3.09
C ARG A 152 5.49 10.84 2.57
N PHE A 153 6.55 10.28 2.00
CA PHE A 153 6.55 8.90 1.52
C PHE A 153 6.29 7.91 2.66
N THR A 154 7.02 8.05 3.77
CA THR A 154 6.88 7.20 4.97
C THR A 154 5.47 7.27 5.56
N SER A 155 4.86 8.46 5.58
CA SER A 155 3.48 8.64 6.06
C SER A 155 2.45 8.00 5.11
N GLY A 156 2.66 8.10 3.80
CA GLY A 156 1.86 7.38 2.81
C GLY A 156 1.94 5.86 2.98
N MET A 157 3.15 5.33 3.22
CA MET A 157 3.36 3.90 3.49
C MET A 157 2.75 3.48 4.84
N HIS A 158 2.80 4.34 5.86
CA HIS A 158 2.13 4.11 7.13
C HIS A 158 0.61 3.96 6.93
N SER A 159 -0.02 4.92 6.25
CA SER A 159 -1.44 4.88 5.87
C SER A 159 -1.84 3.58 5.17
N MET A 160 -1.02 3.11 4.23
CA MET A 160 -1.28 1.86 3.51
C MET A 160 -1.15 0.61 4.39
N SER A 161 -0.26 0.65 5.39
CA SER A 161 0.16 -0.53 6.15
C SER A 161 -0.65 -0.78 7.42
N MET A 162 -1.11 0.26 8.11
CA MET A 162 -1.67 0.16 9.47
C MET A 162 -2.82 -0.84 9.62
N ALA A 163 -3.78 -0.83 8.69
CA ALA A 163 -4.92 -1.74 8.74
C ALA A 163 -4.48 -3.22 8.66
N SER A 164 -3.55 -3.53 7.76
CA SER A 164 -3.03 -4.90 7.64
C SER A 164 -2.10 -5.27 8.80
N ALA A 165 -1.32 -4.31 9.30
CA ALA A 165 -0.42 -4.47 10.43
C ALA A 165 -1.11 -5.00 11.70
N LEU A 166 -2.37 -4.63 11.92
CA LEU A 166 -3.17 -5.08 13.07
C LEU A 166 -3.78 -6.49 12.88
N ILE A 167 -3.80 -7.01 11.65
CA ILE A 167 -4.53 -8.23 11.28
C ILE A 167 -3.59 -9.42 11.07
N TRP A 168 -2.51 -9.25 10.31
CA TRP A 168 -1.59 -10.34 9.98
C TRP A 168 -1.04 -11.10 11.21
N PRO A 169 -0.76 -10.47 12.38
CA PRO A 169 -0.21 -11.20 13.52
C PRO A 169 -1.21 -12.21 14.12
N GLY A 170 -2.50 -12.11 13.77
CA GLY A 170 -3.54 -13.07 14.17
C GLY A 170 -3.83 -14.17 13.14
N VAL A 171 -3.16 -14.16 11.97
CA VAL A 171 -3.41 -15.11 10.87
C VAL A 171 -2.76 -16.47 11.14
N LEU A 172 -1.64 -16.48 11.89
CA LEU A 172 -0.93 -17.66 12.32
C LEU A 172 -0.54 -17.50 13.80
N ASP A 173 -0.28 -18.61 14.49
CA ASP A 173 0.25 -18.56 15.85
C ASP A 173 1.74 -18.14 15.86
N PHE A 174 1.97 -16.88 16.19
CA PHE A 174 3.31 -16.33 16.42
C PHE A 174 3.69 -16.24 17.91
N SER A 175 2.86 -16.75 18.83
CA SER A 175 3.01 -16.56 20.29
C SER A 175 4.32 -17.08 20.88
N ARG A 176 5.04 -17.95 20.18
CA ARG A 176 6.36 -18.45 20.59
C ARG A 176 7.53 -17.51 20.27
N HIS A 177 7.35 -16.56 19.36
CA HIS A 177 8.41 -15.66 18.93
C HIS A 177 8.54 -14.49 19.90
N ARG A 178 9.75 -13.97 20.09
CA ARG A 178 10.07 -12.95 21.11
C ARG A 178 10.70 -11.71 20.51
N MET A 179 11.38 -11.81 19.38
CA MET A 179 12.04 -10.68 18.73
C MET A 179 11.75 -10.69 17.23
N MET A 180 11.00 -9.70 16.78
CA MET A 180 10.77 -9.45 15.37
C MET A 180 11.78 -8.45 14.81
N LEU A 181 12.40 -8.77 13.69
CA LEU A 181 13.14 -7.83 12.87
C LEU A 181 12.27 -7.44 11.66
N ASP A 182 11.83 -6.19 11.65
CA ASP A 182 11.01 -5.58 10.59
C ASP A 182 11.95 -4.91 9.58
N ILE A 183 12.23 -5.61 8.49
CA ILE A 183 13.32 -5.29 7.56
C ILE A 183 12.77 -4.43 6.42
N GLY A 184 13.30 -3.22 6.27
CA GLY A 184 12.65 -2.17 5.48
C GLY A 184 11.36 -1.71 6.14
N GLY A 185 11.33 -1.67 7.48
CA GLY A 185 10.11 -1.48 8.25
C GLY A 185 9.46 -0.10 8.13
N SER A 186 10.10 0.86 7.46
CA SER A 186 9.56 2.20 7.20
C SER A 186 9.09 2.87 8.51
N SER A 187 7.84 3.32 8.58
CA SER A 187 7.22 3.90 9.78
C SER A 187 7.14 2.97 11.00
N GLY A 188 7.45 1.68 10.85
CA GLY A 188 7.28 0.67 11.90
C GLY A 188 5.82 0.23 12.11
N ALA A 189 4.92 0.54 11.16
CA ALA A 189 3.49 0.19 11.25
C ALA A 189 3.27 -1.30 11.61
N HIS A 190 3.97 -2.22 10.94
CA HIS A 190 3.86 -3.65 11.20
C HIS A 190 4.44 -4.06 12.55
N SER A 191 5.54 -3.44 12.99
CA SER A 191 6.05 -3.58 14.36
C SER A 191 5.05 -3.11 15.43
N ILE A 192 4.41 -1.97 15.22
CA ILE A 192 3.35 -1.45 16.10
C ILE A 192 2.20 -2.44 16.18
N GLY A 193 1.64 -2.84 15.03
CA GLY A 193 0.51 -3.78 14.99
C GLY A 193 0.84 -5.15 15.59
N ALA A 194 2.03 -5.70 15.30
CA ALA A 194 2.48 -6.98 15.82
C ALA A 194 2.63 -6.96 17.33
N THR A 195 3.32 -5.97 17.89
CA THR A 195 3.51 -5.92 19.34
C THR A 195 2.20 -5.63 20.06
N LEU A 196 1.30 -4.80 19.52
CA LEU A 196 -0.05 -4.59 20.11
C LEU A 196 -0.85 -5.90 20.18
N ARG A 197 -0.73 -6.77 19.17
CA ARG A 197 -1.45 -8.04 19.10
C ARG A 197 -0.79 -9.18 19.89
N LEU A 198 0.54 -9.16 20.00
CA LEU A 198 1.39 -10.19 20.60
C LEU A 198 2.13 -9.58 21.82
N PRO A 199 1.60 -9.75 23.05
CA PRO A 199 2.11 -9.05 24.24
C PRO A 199 3.59 -9.28 24.54
N ASP A 200 4.06 -10.51 24.31
CA ASP A 200 5.44 -10.95 24.59
C ASP A 200 6.42 -10.65 23.45
N LEU A 201 5.95 -10.09 22.34
CA LEU A 201 6.79 -9.78 21.19
C LEU A 201 7.42 -8.39 21.36
N GLN A 202 8.74 -8.33 21.20
CA GLN A 202 9.49 -7.10 20.95
C GLN A 202 9.83 -7.01 19.46
N ALA A 203 10.10 -5.80 18.97
CA ALA A 203 10.44 -5.57 17.58
C ALA A 203 11.61 -4.60 17.41
N ILE A 204 12.36 -4.79 16.33
CA ILE A 204 13.39 -3.89 15.83
C ILE A 204 13.00 -3.49 14.40
N VAL A 205 12.75 -2.20 14.19
CA VAL A 205 12.57 -1.62 12.85
C VAL A 205 13.96 -1.39 12.26
N LEU A 206 14.30 -2.11 11.20
CA LEU A 206 15.57 -2.01 10.49
C LEU A 206 15.37 -1.26 9.18
N ASP A 207 15.87 -0.04 9.09
CA ASP A 207 15.76 0.80 7.89
C ASP A 207 16.93 1.79 7.84
N PHE A 208 16.98 2.69 6.86
CA PHE A 208 17.96 3.77 6.85
C PHE A 208 17.82 4.66 8.10
N PRO A 209 18.92 5.25 8.61
CA PRO A 209 18.89 6.07 9.82
C PRO A 209 17.83 7.18 9.79
N GLN A 210 17.68 7.87 8.65
CA GLN A 210 16.71 8.95 8.49
C GLN A 210 15.26 8.44 8.52
N VAL A 211 15.00 7.21 8.06
CA VAL A 211 13.68 6.57 8.14
C VAL A 211 13.39 6.12 9.57
N CYS A 212 14.41 5.61 10.27
CA CYS A 212 14.31 5.23 11.67
C CYS A 212 13.89 6.42 12.56
N GLU A 213 14.39 7.63 12.30
CA GLU A 213 13.96 8.84 13.01
C GLU A 213 12.45 9.10 12.86
N VAL A 214 11.89 8.86 11.67
CA VAL A 214 10.43 8.95 11.45
C VAL A 214 9.68 7.85 12.19
N ALA A 215 10.20 6.61 12.14
CA ALA A 215 9.62 5.47 12.83
C ALA A 215 9.56 5.68 14.36
N GLU A 216 10.60 6.28 14.94
CA GLU A 216 10.62 6.64 16.37
C GLU A 216 9.48 7.57 16.76
N GLY A 217 9.14 8.54 15.90
CA GLY A 217 7.98 9.42 16.08
C GLY A 217 6.68 8.65 16.24
N TYR A 218 6.40 7.71 15.33
CA TYR A 218 5.23 6.84 15.41
C TYR A 218 5.28 5.92 16.63
N ILE A 219 6.43 5.31 16.93
CA ILE A 219 6.59 4.42 18.09
C ILE A 219 6.27 5.17 19.40
N VAL A 220 6.70 6.45 19.51
CA VAL A 220 6.38 7.33 20.64
C VAL A 220 4.90 7.66 20.68
N GLU A 221 4.28 8.00 19.56
CA GLU A 221 2.85 8.31 19.45
C GLU A 221 1.98 7.15 19.98
N TYR A 222 2.35 5.91 19.67
CA TYR A 222 1.67 4.71 20.15
C TYR A 222 2.13 4.23 21.55
N ASN A 223 3.06 4.93 22.21
CA ASN A 223 3.63 4.58 23.52
C ASN A 223 4.28 3.18 23.58
N LEU A 224 5.06 2.82 22.55
CA LEU A 224 5.66 1.49 22.40
C LEU A 224 7.20 1.50 22.50
N GLN A 225 7.81 2.58 22.99
CA GLN A 225 9.28 2.74 23.03
C GLN A 225 10.00 1.66 23.85
N GLU A 226 9.32 1.01 24.80
CA GLU A 226 9.89 -0.08 25.59
C GLU A 226 9.94 -1.42 24.84
N ARG A 227 9.08 -1.60 23.83
CA ARG A 227 8.93 -2.87 23.09
C ARG A 227 9.42 -2.79 21.66
N ILE A 228 9.51 -1.59 21.09
CA ILE A 228 9.98 -1.39 19.72
C ILE A 228 11.20 -0.48 19.75
N LYS A 229 12.27 -0.93 19.12
CA LYS A 229 13.49 -0.15 18.87
C LYS A 229 13.70 0.03 17.37
N THR A 230 14.52 0.99 17.02
CA THR A 230 14.96 1.24 15.65
C THR A 230 16.44 0.85 15.52
N CYS A 231 16.83 0.45 14.30
CA CYS A 231 18.20 0.13 13.94
C CYS A 231 18.49 0.71 12.55
N GLY A 232 19.23 1.80 12.51
CA GLY A 232 19.69 2.40 11.26
C GLY A 232 20.74 1.50 10.58
N ALA A 233 20.39 0.90 9.44
CA ALA A 233 21.31 0.03 8.69
C ALA A 233 20.95 -0.06 7.21
N ASN A 234 21.95 -0.33 6.38
CA ASN A 234 21.75 -0.73 4.99
C ASN A 234 21.43 -2.23 4.91
N ILE A 235 20.19 -2.56 4.54
CA ILE A 235 19.71 -3.95 4.49
C ILE A 235 20.54 -4.86 3.57
N TRP A 236 21.26 -4.32 2.59
CA TRP A 236 22.08 -5.08 1.65
C TRP A 236 23.44 -5.45 2.25
N ASN A 237 24.12 -4.48 2.83
CA ASN A 237 25.54 -4.59 3.14
C ASN A 237 25.82 -4.84 4.63
N ASP A 238 24.94 -4.36 5.51
CA ASP A 238 25.23 -4.33 6.94
C ASP A 238 24.78 -5.60 7.67
N HIS A 239 25.23 -5.76 8.91
CA HIS A 239 24.78 -6.84 9.77
C HIS A 239 23.36 -6.58 10.28
N TRP A 240 22.56 -7.64 10.40
CA TRP A 240 21.22 -7.57 10.97
C TRP A 240 21.24 -8.01 12.43
N PRO A 241 20.50 -7.32 13.33
CA PRO A 241 20.29 -7.78 14.70
C PRO A 241 19.70 -9.20 14.75
N SER A 242 19.98 -9.94 15.83
CA SER A 242 19.40 -11.27 16.04
C SER A 242 17.89 -11.17 16.29
N ALA A 243 17.13 -12.06 15.67
CA ALA A 243 15.69 -12.15 15.81
C ALA A 243 15.21 -13.57 15.47
N ASP A 244 14.07 -13.96 16.05
CA ASP A 244 13.40 -15.23 15.77
C ASP A 244 12.22 -15.09 14.80
N LEU A 245 11.86 -13.85 14.44
CA LEU A 245 10.87 -13.53 13.42
C LEU A 245 11.42 -12.45 12.48
N HIS A 246 11.63 -12.77 11.20
CA HIS A 246 11.95 -11.76 10.19
C HIS A 246 10.70 -11.41 9.41
N PHE A 247 10.43 -10.12 9.26
CA PHE A 247 9.26 -9.61 8.58
C PHE A 247 9.66 -8.67 7.44
N PHE A 248 9.04 -8.87 6.28
CA PHE A 248 9.17 -8.02 5.10
C PHE A 248 7.77 -7.66 4.62
N SER A 249 7.48 -6.37 4.40
CA SER A 249 6.19 -5.93 3.86
C SER A 249 6.40 -4.97 2.71
N ASN A 250 5.70 -5.20 1.59
CA ASN A 250 5.78 -4.37 0.39
C ASN A 250 7.24 -4.08 -0.01
N MET A 251 8.05 -5.13 -0.10
CA MET A 251 9.49 -4.99 -0.34
C MET A 251 9.97 -5.91 -1.45
N TYR A 252 9.39 -7.10 -1.61
CA TYR A 252 9.82 -8.02 -2.66
C TYR A 252 9.43 -7.48 -4.04
N HIS A 253 8.30 -6.78 -4.14
CA HIS A 253 7.90 -6.20 -5.42
C HIS A 253 8.73 -5.02 -5.89
N ASP A 254 9.54 -4.41 -5.02
CA ASP A 254 10.39 -3.27 -5.37
C ASP A 254 11.61 -3.67 -6.19
N TRP A 255 12.04 -4.92 -6.03
CA TRP A 255 13.37 -5.37 -6.47
C TRP A 255 13.31 -6.48 -7.52
N PRO A 256 14.33 -6.52 -8.41
CA PRO A 256 14.53 -7.65 -9.30
C PRO A 256 14.64 -9.00 -8.56
N PRO A 257 14.30 -10.12 -9.21
CA PRO A 257 14.30 -11.44 -8.58
C PRO A 257 15.61 -11.83 -7.89
N GLU A 258 16.76 -11.46 -8.44
CA GLU A 258 18.09 -11.74 -7.88
C GLU A 258 18.33 -11.01 -6.54
N LYS A 259 17.81 -9.79 -6.40
CA LYS A 259 17.87 -9.00 -5.16
C LYS A 259 16.93 -9.60 -4.11
N CYS A 260 15.73 -10.02 -4.51
CA CYS A 260 14.81 -10.75 -3.63
C CYS A 260 15.40 -12.07 -3.12
N HIS A 261 16.05 -12.84 -4.01
CA HIS A 261 16.74 -14.07 -3.63
C HIS A 261 17.90 -13.78 -2.67
N PHE A 262 18.69 -12.73 -2.92
CA PHE A 262 19.75 -12.29 -2.01
C PHE A 262 19.21 -11.95 -0.61
N LEU A 263 18.12 -11.17 -0.52
CA LEU A 263 17.49 -10.81 0.75
C LEU A 263 16.95 -12.03 1.48
N THR A 264 16.34 -12.97 0.76
CA THR A 264 15.84 -14.23 1.32
C THR A 264 16.99 -15.06 1.90
N ALA A 265 18.10 -15.19 1.16
CA ALA A 265 19.31 -15.88 1.63
C ALA A 265 19.94 -15.18 2.84
N LYS A 266 19.95 -13.84 2.85
CA LYS A 266 20.45 -13.05 3.99
C LYS A 266 19.56 -13.24 5.22
N SER A 267 18.25 -13.20 5.05
CA SER A 267 17.29 -13.53 6.10
C SER A 267 17.55 -14.90 6.69
N PHE A 268 17.68 -15.93 5.84
CA PHE A 268 17.99 -17.28 6.31
C PHE A 268 19.31 -17.35 7.13
N ARG A 269 20.34 -16.59 6.75
CA ARG A 269 21.61 -16.56 7.50
C ARG A 269 21.46 -15.94 8.89
N TYR A 270 20.77 -14.81 9.00
CA TYR A 270 20.65 -14.02 10.23
C TYR A 270 19.52 -14.46 11.16
N LEU A 271 18.49 -15.12 10.64
CA LEU A 271 17.37 -15.62 11.42
C LEU A 271 17.82 -16.74 12.36
N GLU A 272 17.33 -16.75 13.59
CA GLU A 272 17.63 -17.82 14.55
C GLU A 272 17.07 -19.18 14.08
N SER A 273 17.72 -20.29 14.47
CA SER A 273 17.21 -21.64 14.19
C SER A 273 15.85 -21.84 14.89
N GLY A 274 14.89 -22.44 14.18
CA GLY A 274 13.50 -22.50 14.63
C GLY A 274 12.69 -21.22 14.39
N GLY A 275 13.36 -20.12 14.04
CA GLY A 275 12.75 -18.84 13.69
C GLY A 275 11.98 -18.90 12.36
N ARG A 276 11.25 -17.82 12.06
CA ARG A 276 10.33 -17.75 10.91
C ARG A 276 10.55 -16.49 10.08
N ILE A 277 10.50 -16.60 8.76
CA ILE A 277 10.38 -15.48 7.83
C ILE A 277 8.90 -15.28 7.47
N VAL A 278 8.46 -14.03 7.34
CA VAL A 278 7.14 -13.64 6.88
C VAL A 278 7.30 -12.57 5.80
N ILE A 279 6.78 -12.84 4.61
CA ILE A 279 6.73 -11.93 3.47
C ILE A 279 5.27 -11.52 3.28
N HIS A 280 4.97 -10.24 3.48
CA HIS A 280 3.65 -9.65 3.40
C HIS A 280 3.50 -8.83 2.11
N GLU A 281 2.67 -9.32 1.18
CA GLU A 281 2.59 -8.80 -0.19
C GLU A 281 1.16 -8.89 -0.75
N MET A 282 0.85 -8.07 -1.76
CA MET A 282 -0.30 -8.29 -2.63
C MET A 282 0.06 -9.35 -3.66
N LEU A 283 -0.57 -10.53 -3.60
CA LEU A 283 -0.19 -11.65 -4.45
C LEU A 283 -1.12 -11.80 -5.65
N CYS A 284 -0.51 -11.93 -6.83
CA CYS A 284 -1.22 -12.50 -7.97
C CYS A 284 -1.46 -14.00 -7.74
N ASN A 285 -2.44 -14.56 -8.44
CA ASN A 285 -2.56 -15.99 -8.63
C ASN A 285 -1.37 -16.54 -9.44
N ASP A 286 -1.15 -17.85 -9.34
CA ASP A 286 0.04 -18.50 -9.89
C ASP A 286 0.10 -18.48 -11.42
N ASP A 287 -1.04 -18.38 -12.10
CA ASP A 287 -1.16 -18.22 -13.55
C ASP A 287 -1.09 -16.76 -14.02
N LYS A 288 -0.95 -15.79 -13.09
CA LYS A 288 -0.83 -14.36 -13.36
C LYS A 288 -2.02 -13.77 -14.14
N THR A 289 -3.21 -14.30 -13.92
CA THR A 289 -4.47 -13.83 -14.52
C THR A 289 -5.30 -12.94 -13.59
N GLY A 290 -4.86 -12.73 -12.35
CA GLY A 290 -5.51 -11.84 -11.40
C GLY A 290 -5.08 -12.10 -9.95
N PRO A 291 -5.87 -11.68 -8.95
CA PRO A 291 -7.01 -10.76 -9.05
C PRO A 291 -6.62 -9.40 -9.64
N PHE A 292 -7.61 -8.60 -10.06
CA PHE A 292 -7.37 -7.29 -10.70
C PHE A 292 -6.51 -6.36 -9.83
N ALA A 293 -6.75 -6.29 -8.52
CA ALA A 293 -6.06 -5.35 -7.64
C ALA A 293 -4.53 -5.60 -7.55
N PRO A 294 -4.02 -6.82 -7.23
CA PRO A 294 -2.59 -7.10 -7.31
C PRO A 294 -1.98 -6.87 -8.70
N ALA A 295 -2.71 -7.20 -9.78
CA ALA A 295 -2.24 -6.96 -11.14
C ALA A 295 -2.12 -5.45 -11.47
N ALA A 296 -3.11 -4.65 -11.10
CA ALA A 296 -3.10 -3.20 -11.25
C ALA A 296 -2.04 -2.53 -10.34
N PHE A 297 -1.84 -3.07 -9.14
CA PHE A 297 -0.75 -2.65 -8.25
C PHE A 297 0.62 -2.91 -8.90
N GLY A 298 0.79 -4.00 -9.65
CA GLY A 298 1.97 -4.21 -10.48
C GLY A 298 2.18 -3.15 -11.56
N MET A 299 1.11 -2.71 -12.21
CA MET A 299 1.19 -1.59 -13.16
C MET A 299 1.58 -0.28 -12.47
N MET A 300 1.10 -0.05 -11.25
CA MET A 300 1.55 1.08 -10.44
C MET A 300 3.05 0.94 -10.16
N MET A 301 3.52 -0.20 -9.67
CA MET A 301 4.93 -0.43 -9.35
C MET A 301 5.88 -0.34 -10.55
N MET A 302 5.43 -0.62 -11.77
CA MET A 302 6.22 -0.38 -12.99
C MET A 302 6.66 1.08 -13.14
N GLY A 303 5.86 2.05 -12.65
CA GLY A 303 6.25 3.45 -12.65
C GLY A 303 7.25 3.83 -11.54
N TRP A 304 7.34 3.02 -10.48
CA TRP A 304 8.01 3.37 -9.23
C TRP A 304 9.26 2.55 -8.92
N THR A 305 9.34 1.31 -9.40
CA THR A 305 10.29 0.31 -8.91
C THR A 305 10.81 -0.59 -10.04
N GLU A 306 11.88 -1.34 -9.77
CA GLU A 306 12.54 -2.22 -10.74
C GLU A 306 12.04 -3.68 -10.62
N GLY A 307 11.15 -3.96 -9.68
CA GLY A 307 10.70 -5.31 -9.38
C GLY A 307 9.44 -5.73 -10.12
N LYS A 308 8.76 -6.73 -9.55
CA LYS A 308 7.54 -7.32 -10.12
C LYS A 308 6.58 -7.78 -9.04
N GLN A 309 5.32 -7.94 -9.40
CA GLN A 309 4.36 -8.62 -8.52
C GLN A 309 4.58 -10.14 -8.52
N TYR A 310 4.57 -10.71 -7.33
CA TYR A 310 4.79 -12.14 -7.12
C TYR A 310 3.49 -12.91 -6.90
N SER A 311 3.51 -14.20 -7.21
CA SER A 311 2.50 -15.14 -6.71
C SER A 311 2.98 -15.82 -5.43
N GLY A 312 2.03 -16.43 -4.71
CA GLY A 312 2.37 -17.21 -3.53
C GLY A 312 3.32 -18.37 -3.84
N LEU A 313 3.15 -19.05 -4.98
CA LEU A 313 4.04 -20.14 -5.41
C LEU A 313 5.46 -19.66 -5.73
N GLU A 314 5.62 -18.50 -6.38
CA GLU A 314 6.95 -17.95 -6.68
C GLU A 314 7.73 -17.67 -5.39
N LEU A 315 7.12 -16.98 -4.43
CA LEU A 315 7.76 -16.70 -3.14
C LEU A 315 8.02 -17.99 -2.35
N SER A 316 7.07 -18.92 -2.34
CA SER A 316 7.24 -20.21 -1.67
C SER A 316 8.39 -21.03 -2.26
N THR A 317 8.55 -20.98 -3.58
CA THR A 317 9.66 -21.65 -4.27
C THR A 317 10.99 -21.02 -3.87
N MET A 318 11.07 -19.70 -3.86
CA MET A 318 12.27 -18.97 -3.41
C MET A 318 12.64 -19.31 -1.96
N LEU A 319 11.68 -19.35 -1.04
CA LEU A 319 11.92 -19.77 0.34
C LEU A 319 12.47 -21.20 0.42
N LYS A 320 11.88 -22.12 -0.35
CA LYS A 320 12.28 -23.54 -0.37
C LYS A 320 13.69 -23.74 -0.91
N GLU A 321 14.06 -23.04 -1.98
CA GLU A 321 15.39 -23.11 -2.60
C GLU A 321 16.50 -22.67 -1.65
N ILE A 322 16.22 -21.68 -0.80
CA ILE A 322 17.16 -21.21 0.23
C ILE A 322 17.29 -22.19 1.40
N GLY A 323 16.28 -23.04 1.64
CA GLY A 323 16.28 -24.05 2.69
C GLY A 323 15.30 -23.79 3.83
N PHE A 324 14.35 -22.86 3.68
CA PHE A 324 13.23 -22.77 4.59
C PHE A 324 12.30 -23.99 4.47
N GLU A 325 11.75 -24.42 5.59
CA GLU A 325 10.79 -25.51 5.71
C GLU A 325 9.42 -24.99 6.18
N ASP A 326 8.41 -25.86 6.27
CA ASP A 326 7.06 -25.49 6.76
C ASP A 326 6.53 -24.19 6.11
N ILE A 327 6.55 -24.20 4.78
CA ILE A 327 6.19 -23.05 3.96
C ILE A 327 4.67 -23.00 3.81
N GLN A 328 4.09 -21.85 4.13
CA GLN A 328 2.64 -21.64 4.14
C GLN A 328 2.29 -20.29 3.50
N ILE A 329 1.13 -20.24 2.85
CA ILE A 329 0.56 -19.01 2.29
C ILE A 329 -0.79 -18.80 2.96
N HIS A 330 -1.00 -17.63 3.54
CA HIS A 330 -2.25 -17.27 4.20
C HIS A 330 -2.75 -15.93 3.71
N LYS A 331 -4.06 -15.81 3.47
CA LYS A 331 -4.68 -14.51 3.25
C LYS A 331 -4.64 -13.72 4.56
N ALA A 332 -4.22 -12.46 4.49
CA ALA A 332 -4.18 -11.56 5.64
C ALA A 332 -5.41 -10.63 5.61
N SER A 333 -5.22 -9.37 5.25
CA SER A 333 -6.28 -8.37 5.15
C SER A 333 -6.42 -7.80 3.75
N GLY A 334 -7.65 -7.52 3.31
CA GLY A 334 -7.93 -6.92 2.01
C GLY A 334 -7.31 -7.72 0.86
N TYR A 335 -6.38 -7.09 0.13
CA TYR A 335 -5.64 -7.69 -0.99
C TYR A 335 -4.31 -8.33 -0.58
N TYR A 336 -3.92 -8.23 0.69
CA TYR A 336 -2.66 -8.74 1.20
C TYR A 336 -2.73 -10.20 1.64
N SER A 337 -1.61 -10.88 1.47
CA SER A 337 -1.34 -12.22 1.96
C SER A 337 0.02 -12.26 2.64
N ILE A 338 0.24 -13.27 3.46
CA ILE A 338 1.56 -13.60 4.00
C ILE A 338 2.05 -14.93 3.39
N VAL A 339 3.31 -14.96 2.97
CA VAL A 339 4.06 -16.17 2.64
C VAL A 339 5.12 -16.34 3.71
N THR A 340 5.16 -17.50 4.36
CA THR A 340 6.04 -17.72 5.50
C THR A 340 6.76 -19.06 5.41
N GLY A 341 7.95 -19.15 6.00
CA GLY A 341 8.73 -20.37 6.14
C GLY A 341 9.56 -20.38 7.43
N ARG A 342 9.82 -21.57 7.97
CA ARG A 342 10.62 -21.79 9.19
C ARG A 342 12.06 -22.12 8.82
N LYS A 343 13.04 -21.54 9.51
CA LYS A 343 14.42 -22.00 9.44
C LYS A 343 14.59 -23.27 10.28
N PRO A 344 15.14 -24.37 9.73
CA PRO A 344 15.23 -25.63 10.43
C PRO A 344 15.92 -25.56 11.80
#